data_AF-A0A2R7SWG2-F1
#
_entry.id   AF-A0A2R7SWG2-F1
#
_cell.length_a   1.000
_cell.length_b   1.000
_cell.length_c   1.000
_cell.angle_alpha   90.00
_cell.angle_beta   90.00
_cell.angle_gamma   90.00
#
_symmetry.space_group_name_H-M   'P 1'
#
loop_
_entity.id
_entity.type
_entity.pdbx_description
1 polymer ?
#
loop_
_entity_poly.entity_id
_entity_poly.type
_entity_poly.pdbx_seq_one_letter_code
_entity_poly.pdbx_strand_id
1 'polypeptide(L)'
;MIARLLLVLLMFALASCSPLPQRPLAGKRYDAAELRALQPATLAWPAMSTEGERAQREAALAGIRARLALPPGPELDAALPALFDTVAQYNAEIDAARPLLLAALLTLGQRDAETQRALLTAAHTLYPQEAAPLLWPLLPQLTASKPFAIAAYTLLLADPGAAMPLLGIVPAQFPAWADDPRLTALMQRLQPSAAAQPPLADLLAAPLRPGLPALVSLQRPGRQQMGQVLVRGADGRFVRGADGQVLAQPQLALARSGLPGTITNGNTPQGVFTLVGAGTATNPNIGPTPYLHSKLPIEATPAEFDHADTAAAWSEALYDSYLPPSWRSWAPIKEAWLAGRAGRDELLIHGTTLNPAYYAGSPYFPGTPQQGCLISNEDWDPATGRLLASRQLTLAQAYAAASPRNDLAGYLIVVELAGDGPVTAAEAQALVLAAGR
;
A
#
# COMPACT_ATOMS: atom_id res chain seq x y z
N MET A 1 -53.53 -44.96 14.62
CA MET A 1 -52.42 -44.94 15.61
C MET A 1 -51.43 -43.90 15.10
N ILE A 2 -51.58 -42.62 15.48
CA ILE A 2 -50.97 -42.00 16.69
C ILE A 2 -49.44 -42.21 16.65
N ALA A 3 -48.52 -41.25 16.75
CA ALA A 3 -48.42 -39.79 16.68
C ALA A 3 -46.96 -39.46 17.13
N ARG A 4 -46.50 -38.22 16.87
CA ARG A 4 -45.39 -37.46 17.52
C ARG A 4 -43.98 -37.65 16.92
N LEU A 5 -43.31 -36.69 16.27
CA LEU A 5 -43.09 -35.22 16.47
C LEU A 5 -41.91 -34.92 17.42
N LEU A 6 -40.81 -34.35 16.89
CA LEU A 6 -39.91 -33.28 17.41
C LEU A 6 -38.57 -33.33 16.63
N LEU A 7 -38.27 -32.35 15.76
CA LEU A 7 -37.46 -31.12 16.02
C LEU A 7 -35.95 -31.49 16.16
N VAL A 8 -35.01 -30.99 15.36
CA VAL A 8 -34.55 -29.58 15.29
C VAL A 8 -33.69 -29.38 14.02
N LEU A 9 -33.93 -28.26 13.34
CA LEU A 9 -33.06 -27.64 12.33
C LEU A 9 -31.62 -27.50 12.83
N LEU A 10 -30.64 -27.91 12.05
CA LEU A 10 -29.30 -27.33 12.12
C LEU A 10 -28.76 -27.12 10.70
N MET A 11 -29.08 -25.95 10.13
CA MET A 11 -28.31 -25.40 9.02
C MET A 11 -26.93 -25.01 9.58
N PHE A 12 -25.93 -25.83 9.32
CA PHE A 12 -24.55 -25.38 9.41
C PHE A 12 -24.21 -24.63 8.11
N ALA A 13 -24.20 -23.30 8.22
CA ALA A 13 -23.57 -22.44 7.22
C ALA A 13 -22.05 -22.69 7.25
N LEU A 14 -21.57 -23.49 6.30
CA LEU A 14 -20.16 -23.60 5.97
C LEU A 14 -19.73 -22.29 5.29
N ALA A 15 -19.15 -21.37 6.05
CA ALA A 15 -18.44 -20.22 5.51
C ALA A 15 -17.03 -20.67 5.07
N SER A 16 -16.96 -21.28 3.89
CA SER A 16 -15.72 -21.50 3.16
C SER A 16 -15.27 -20.18 2.51
N CYS A 17 -14.46 -19.40 3.22
CA CYS A 17 -13.82 -18.20 2.68
C CYS A 17 -12.64 -18.58 1.78
N SER A 18 -12.93 -18.84 0.50
CA SER A 18 -12.03 -18.50 -0.60
C SER A 18 -12.27 -17.03 -0.97
N PRO A 19 -11.24 -16.20 -1.28
CA PRO A 19 -11.47 -14.87 -1.79
C PRO A 19 -11.90 -14.99 -3.25
N LEU A 20 -13.19 -15.20 -3.48
CA LEU A 20 -13.82 -14.68 -4.68
C LEU A 20 -13.57 -13.16 -4.69
N PRO A 21 -13.37 -12.52 -5.86
CA PRO A 21 -13.26 -11.07 -5.93
C PRO A 21 -14.54 -10.48 -5.35
N GLN A 22 -14.47 -10.01 -4.11
CA GLN A 22 -15.59 -9.35 -3.47
C GLN A 22 -15.78 -8.06 -4.26
N ARG A 23 -16.84 -8.00 -5.09
CA ARG A 23 -17.35 -6.71 -5.56
C ARG A 23 -17.50 -5.84 -4.30
N PRO A 24 -16.84 -4.67 -4.21
CA PRO A 24 -16.97 -3.85 -3.03
C PRO A 24 -18.44 -3.51 -2.88
N LEU A 25 -19.02 -3.76 -1.69
CA LEU A 25 -20.27 -3.12 -1.27
C LEU A 25 -20.01 -1.61 -1.42
N ALA A 26 -20.53 -1.03 -2.51
CA ALA A 26 -20.03 0.22 -3.01
C ALA A 26 -20.29 1.34 -2.00
N GLY A 27 -19.23 1.81 -1.33
CA GLY A 27 -19.30 3.06 -0.58
C GLY A 27 -19.71 4.21 -1.50
N LYS A 28 -20.21 5.30 -0.90
CA LYS A 28 -20.63 6.49 -1.64
C LYS A 28 -19.51 6.94 -2.58
N ARG A 29 -19.85 7.20 -3.86
CA ARG A 29 -18.98 7.93 -4.81
C ARG A 29 -19.20 9.42 -4.64
N TYR A 30 -18.16 10.21 -4.89
CA TYR A 30 -18.24 11.67 -4.84
C TYR A 30 -17.81 12.26 -6.16
N ASP A 31 -18.55 13.28 -6.59
CA ASP A 31 -18.08 14.18 -7.63
C ASP A 31 -17.26 15.35 -7.07
N ALA A 32 -16.72 16.19 -7.95
CA ALA A 32 -15.87 17.32 -7.56
C ALA A 32 -16.62 18.40 -6.75
N ALA A 33 -17.92 18.58 -6.97
CA ALA A 33 -18.71 19.54 -6.21
C ALA A 33 -18.99 19.03 -4.80
N GLU A 34 -19.39 17.76 -4.67
CA GLU A 34 -19.63 17.11 -3.38
C GLU A 34 -18.38 17.08 -2.51
N LEU A 35 -17.22 16.70 -3.07
CA LEU A 35 -15.96 16.70 -2.31
C LEU A 35 -15.60 18.10 -1.76
N ARG A 36 -15.77 19.14 -2.57
CA ARG A 36 -15.48 20.53 -2.17
C ARG A 36 -16.44 21.05 -1.10
N ALA A 37 -17.67 20.53 -1.05
CA ALA A 37 -18.66 20.94 -0.06
C ALA A 37 -18.44 20.30 1.32
N LEU A 38 -17.72 19.18 1.41
CA LEU A 38 -17.48 18.48 2.67
C LEU A 38 -16.72 19.33 3.67
N GLN A 39 -17.09 19.21 4.95
CA GLN A 39 -16.44 19.89 6.05
C GLN A 39 -15.97 18.85 7.08
N PRO A 40 -14.79 19.00 7.70
CA PRO A 40 -14.32 18.06 8.73
C PRO A 40 -15.39 17.79 9.81
N ALA A 41 -16.06 18.83 10.28
CA ALA A 41 -17.06 18.74 11.35
C ALA A 41 -18.28 17.85 11.03
N THR A 42 -18.52 17.51 9.75
CA THR A 42 -19.61 16.59 9.36
C THR A 42 -19.20 15.12 9.40
N LEU A 43 -17.92 14.82 9.66
CA LEU A 43 -17.38 13.48 9.70
C LEU A 43 -17.07 13.08 11.14
N ALA A 44 -17.48 11.87 11.50
CA ALA A 44 -17.19 11.29 12.81
C ALA A 44 -16.96 9.78 12.68
N TRP A 45 -16.07 9.27 13.52
CA TRP A 45 -15.75 7.87 13.64
C TRP A 45 -15.60 7.54 15.13
N PRO A 46 -16.57 6.86 15.77
CA PRO A 46 -16.57 6.64 17.22
C PRO A 46 -15.30 5.98 17.75
N ALA A 47 -14.65 5.12 16.94
CA ALA A 47 -13.39 4.48 17.29
C ALA A 47 -12.21 5.45 17.41
N MET A 48 -12.35 6.72 16.98
CA MET A 48 -11.35 7.76 17.20
C MET A 48 -11.57 8.58 18.48
N SER A 49 -12.63 8.30 19.24
CA SER A 49 -12.70 8.77 20.63
C SER A 49 -11.75 7.95 21.50
N THR A 50 -11.33 8.52 22.64
CA THR A 50 -10.46 7.84 23.61
C THR A 50 -11.08 6.53 24.10
N GLU A 51 -12.40 6.53 24.32
CA GLU A 51 -13.12 5.34 24.75
C GLU A 51 -13.22 4.29 23.63
N GLY A 52 -13.57 4.73 22.42
CA GLY A 52 -13.71 3.85 21.27
C GLY A 52 -12.38 3.22 20.85
N GLU A 53 -11.30 3.99 20.83
CA GLU A 53 -9.95 3.51 20.51
C GLU A 53 -9.51 2.46 21.53
N ARG A 54 -9.67 2.75 22.82
CA ARG A 54 -9.33 1.82 23.91
C ARG A 54 -10.13 0.53 23.79
N ALA A 55 -11.44 0.60 23.57
CA ALA A 55 -12.29 -0.57 23.42
C ALA A 55 -11.87 -1.44 22.23
N GLN A 56 -11.59 -0.82 21.08
CA GLN A 56 -11.10 -1.53 19.88
C GLN A 56 -9.74 -2.19 20.14
N ARG A 57 -8.82 -1.47 20.78
CA ARG A 57 -7.50 -1.98 21.13
C ARG A 57 -7.57 -3.14 22.10
N GLU A 58 -8.34 -3.02 23.17
CA GLU A 58 -8.53 -4.08 24.17
C GLU A 58 -9.14 -5.34 23.55
N ALA A 59 -10.14 -5.19 22.67
CA ALA A 59 -10.71 -6.31 21.93
C ALA A 59 -9.68 -7.00 21.02
N ALA A 60 -8.84 -6.22 20.32
CA ALA A 60 -7.78 -6.76 19.48
C ALA A 60 -6.72 -7.52 20.30
N LEU A 61 -6.28 -6.95 21.43
CA LEU A 61 -5.31 -7.61 22.32
C LEU A 61 -5.87 -8.89 22.95
N ALA A 62 -7.15 -8.88 23.36
CA ALA A 62 -7.83 -10.09 23.83
C ALA A 62 -7.87 -11.17 22.72
N GLY A 63 -8.15 -10.77 21.49
CA GLY A 63 -8.14 -11.66 20.33
C GLY A 63 -6.74 -12.21 19.99
N ILE A 64 -5.68 -11.44 20.18
CA ILE A 64 -4.30 -11.92 20.04
C ILE A 64 -4.02 -12.98 21.10
N ARG A 65 -4.28 -12.67 22.38
CA ARG A 65 -4.02 -13.56 23.52
C ARG A 65 -4.81 -14.86 23.42
N ALA A 66 -6.07 -14.80 22.98
CA ALA A 66 -6.89 -15.99 22.77
C ALA A 66 -6.27 -16.92 21.71
N ARG A 67 -5.75 -16.38 20.60
CA ARG A 67 -5.09 -17.17 19.55
C ARG A 67 -3.74 -17.73 20.01
N LEU A 68 -2.96 -16.97 20.78
CA LEU A 68 -1.70 -17.43 21.37
C LEU A 68 -1.92 -18.59 22.37
N ALA A 69 -3.09 -18.66 23.00
CA ALA A 69 -3.44 -19.71 23.95
C ALA A 69 -4.00 -20.99 23.30
N LEU A 70 -4.23 -21.01 21.98
CA LEU A 70 -4.71 -22.21 21.30
C LEU A 70 -3.65 -23.33 21.38
N PRO A 71 -4.07 -24.58 21.61
CA PRO A 71 -3.15 -25.71 21.60
C PRO A 71 -2.62 -25.97 20.17
N PRO A 72 -1.44 -26.61 20.03
CA PRO A 72 -0.95 -27.06 18.73
C PRO A 72 -1.97 -27.92 17.99
N GLY A 73 -2.28 -27.55 16.75
CA GLY A 73 -3.23 -28.27 15.91
C GLY A 73 -3.78 -27.43 14.75
N PRO A 74 -4.71 -27.98 13.96
CA PRO A 74 -5.26 -27.33 12.77
C PRO A 74 -5.93 -25.97 13.04
N GLU A 75 -6.53 -25.80 14.22
CA GLU A 75 -7.18 -24.54 14.62
C GLU A 75 -6.15 -23.42 14.81
N LEU A 76 -5.06 -23.69 15.55
CA LEU A 76 -3.96 -22.75 15.72
C LEU A 76 -3.33 -22.40 14.36
N ASP A 77 -3.05 -23.42 13.53
CA ASP A 77 -2.47 -23.24 12.21
C ASP A 77 -3.32 -22.31 11.32
N ALA A 78 -4.64 -22.51 11.30
CA ALA A 78 -5.57 -21.65 10.56
C ALA A 78 -5.63 -20.22 11.13
N ALA A 79 -5.38 -20.05 12.43
CA ALA A 79 -5.40 -18.75 13.10
C ALA A 79 -4.11 -17.92 12.91
N LEU A 80 -2.99 -18.54 12.55
CA LEU A 80 -1.68 -17.87 12.48
C LEU A 80 -1.66 -16.64 11.56
N PRO A 81 -2.17 -16.67 10.31
CA PRO A 81 -2.15 -15.49 9.45
C PRO A 81 -2.84 -14.27 10.08
N ALA A 82 -4.02 -14.47 10.65
CA ALA A 82 -4.79 -13.40 11.28
C ALA A 82 -4.16 -12.91 12.59
N LEU A 83 -3.56 -13.82 13.37
CA LEU A 83 -2.78 -13.48 14.57
C LEU A 83 -1.66 -12.51 14.21
N PHE A 84 -0.82 -12.86 13.24
CA PHE A 84 0.35 -12.03 12.90
C PHE A 84 -0.02 -10.70 12.22
N ASP A 85 -1.08 -10.67 11.41
CA ASP A 85 -1.58 -9.40 10.87
C ASP A 85 -2.00 -8.44 11.99
N THR A 86 -2.68 -8.96 13.02
CA THR A 86 -3.14 -8.17 14.18
C THR A 86 -1.98 -7.73 15.06
N VAL A 87 -1.01 -8.62 15.34
CA VAL A 87 0.23 -8.29 16.07
C VAL A 87 0.96 -7.14 15.37
N ALA A 88 1.11 -7.22 14.05
CA ALA A 88 1.74 -6.16 13.27
C ALA A 88 0.93 -4.85 13.29
N GLN A 89 -0.40 -4.89 13.23
CA GLN A 89 -1.24 -3.69 13.22
C GLN A 89 -1.10 -2.86 14.50
N TYR A 90 -1.16 -3.54 15.64
CA TYR A 90 -1.16 -2.91 16.96
C TYR A 90 0.23 -2.79 17.56
N ASN A 91 1.25 -3.33 16.89
CA ASN A 91 2.63 -3.36 17.35
C ASN A 91 2.73 -3.89 18.80
N ALA A 92 2.02 -4.99 19.08
CA ALA A 92 1.78 -5.51 20.42
C ALA A 92 1.88 -7.02 20.48
N GLU A 93 2.33 -7.56 21.62
CA GLU A 93 2.55 -9.00 21.85
C GLU A 93 3.57 -9.63 20.87
N ILE A 94 4.49 -8.82 20.32
CA ILE A 94 5.53 -9.25 19.37
C ILE A 94 6.38 -10.36 19.98
N ASP A 95 6.91 -10.15 21.18
CA ASP A 95 7.77 -11.16 21.81
C ASP A 95 7.02 -12.44 22.17
N ALA A 96 5.74 -12.32 22.55
CA ALA A 96 4.90 -13.47 22.87
C ALA A 96 4.55 -14.32 21.63
N ALA A 97 4.38 -13.68 20.46
CA ALA A 97 4.04 -14.35 19.22
C ALA A 97 5.27 -14.93 18.49
N ARG A 98 6.49 -14.48 18.83
CA ARG A 98 7.74 -14.86 18.16
C ARG A 98 7.99 -16.38 18.10
N PRO A 99 7.95 -17.14 19.20
CA PRO A 99 8.29 -18.58 19.16
C PRO A 99 7.34 -19.36 18.24
N LEU A 100 6.08 -18.95 18.21
CA LEU A 100 5.05 -19.56 17.39
C LEU A 100 5.32 -19.37 15.89
N LEU A 101 5.74 -18.17 15.47
CA LEU A 101 6.08 -17.95 14.07
C LEU A 101 7.30 -18.78 13.66
N LEU A 102 8.36 -18.75 14.46
CA LEU A 102 9.61 -19.45 14.14
C LEU A 102 9.38 -20.96 14.04
N ALA A 103 8.52 -21.53 14.91
CA ALA A 103 8.10 -22.92 14.82
C ALA A 103 7.30 -23.21 13.52
N ALA A 104 6.38 -22.32 13.15
CA ALA A 104 5.59 -22.47 11.93
C ALA A 104 6.45 -22.47 10.66
N LEU A 105 7.53 -21.68 10.63
CA LEU A 105 8.46 -21.64 9.49
C LEU A 105 9.10 -23.00 9.20
N LEU A 106 9.36 -23.84 10.21
CA LEU A 106 9.99 -25.17 10.03
C LEU A 106 9.15 -26.13 9.18
N THR A 107 7.83 -25.93 9.13
CA THR A 107 6.89 -26.78 8.36
C THR A 107 6.33 -26.08 7.13
N LEU A 108 6.82 -24.88 6.82
CA LEU A 108 6.23 -23.98 5.84
C LEU A 108 6.15 -24.57 4.44
N GLY A 109 7.15 -25.36 4.03
CA GLY A 109 7.19 -25.99 2.71
C GLY A 109 6.03 -26.97 2.44
N GLN A 110 5.34 -27.43 3.49
CA GLN A 110 4.18 -28.33 3.39
C GLN A 110 2.84 -27.59 3.31
N ARG A 111 2.85 -26.26 3.49
CA ARG A 111 1.65 -25.41 3.47
C ARG A 111 1.36 -24.94 2.03
N ASP A 112 0.12 -24.58 1.77
CA ASP A 112 -0.27 -23.96 0.51
C ASP A 112 0.39 -22.57 0.33
N ALA A 113 0.45 -22.09 -0.92
CA ALA A 113 1.17 -20.86 -1.26
C ALA A 113 0.61 -19.60 -0.55
N GLU A 114 -0.67 -19.57 -0.19
CA GLU A 114 -1.28 -18.42 0.48
C GLU A 114 -0.91 -18.38 1.96
N THR A 115 -0.93 -19.55 2.63
CA THR A 115 -0.39 -19.70 3.98
C THR A 115 1.10 -19.38 4.01
N GLN A 116 1.88 -19.88 3.03
CA GLN A 116 3.30 -19.54 2.90
C GLN A 116 3.52 -18.03 2.80
N ARG A 117 2.78 -17.37 1.91
CA ARG A 117 2.82 -15.90 1.74
C ARG A 117 2.55 -15.18 3.05
N ALA A 118 1.49 -15.55 3.77
CA ALA A 118 1.08 -14.86 4.99
C ALA A 118 2.16 -14.98 6.10
N LEU A 119 2.66 -16.19 6.35
CA LEU A 119 3.67 -16.42 7.39
C LEU A 119 5.03 -15.80 7.04
N LEU A 120 5.42 -15.83 5.76
CA LEU A 120 6.64 -15.14 5.30
C LEU A 120 6.50 -13.62 5.39
N THR A 121 5.31 -13.09 5.14
CA THR A 121 5.03 -11.65 5.34
C THR A 121 5.20 -11.28 6.82
N ALA A 122 4.67 -12.10 7.73
CA ALA A 122 4.86 -11.91 9.17
C ALA A 122 6.34 -11.98 9.56
N ALA A 123 7.09 -12.94 9.01
CA ALA A 123 8.52 -13.10 9.27
C ALA A 123 9.31 -11.87 8.81
N HIS A 124 9.04 -11.40 7.58
CA HIS A 124 9.63 -10.18 7.04
C HIS A 124 9.36 -8.96 7.92
N THR A 125 8.11 -8.82 8.37
CA THR A 125 7.63 -7.63 9.07
C THR A 125 8.16 -7.55 10.51
N LEU A 126 8.16 -8.69 11.21
CA LEU A 126 8.32 -8.71 12.67
C LEU A 126 9.67 -9.29 13.13
N TYR A 127 10.23 -10.26 12.42
CA TYR A 127 11.40 -11.02 12.88
C TYR A 127 12.38 -11.37 11.74
N PRO A 128 12.79 -10.41 10.89
CA PRO A 128 13.60 -10.73 9.71
C PRO A 128 14.94 -11.39 10.09
N GLN A 129 15.57 -10.94 11.17
CA GLN A 129 16.87 -11.44 11.62
C GLN A 129 16.80 -12.89 12.11
N GLU A 130 15.78 -13.23 12.91
CA GLU A 130 15.60 -14.56 13.46
C GLU A 130 15.03 -15.55 12.44
N ALA A 131 14.23 -15.07 11.49
CA ALA A 131 13.68 -15.89 10.43
C ALA A 131 14.76 -16.28 9.40
N ALA A 132 15.70 -15.38 9.08
CA ALA A 132 16.64 -15.56 7.97
C ALA A 132 17.39 -16.91 7.97
N PRO A 133 17.96 -17.42 9.09
CA PRO A 133 18.61 -18.73 9.13
C PRO A 133 17.66 -19.90 8.78
N LEU A 134 16.36 -19.76 9.09
CA LEU A 134 15.34 -20.77 8.80
C LEU A 134 14.89 -20.73 7.34
N LEU A 135 15.05 -19.60 6.65
CA LEU A 135 14.57 -19.42 5.28
C LEU A 135 15.49 -20.03 4.23
N TRP A 136 16.81 -20.03 4.45
CA TRP A 136 17.76 -20.66 3.51
C TRP A 136 17.42 -22.10 3.12
N PRO A 137 17.18 -23.04 4.06
CA PRO A 137 16.80 -24.41 3.72
C PRO A 137 15.37 -24.53 3.15
N LEU A 138 14.53 -23.50 3.31
CA LEU A 138 13.16 -23.47 2.79
C LEU A 138 13.10 -23.00 1.34
N LEU A 139 14.02 -22.16 0.87
CA LEU A 139 13.98 -21.59 -0.49
C LEU A 139 13.70 -22.63 -1.59
N PRO A 140 14.38 -23.81 -1.64
CA PRO A 140 14.14 -24.81 -2.69
C PRO A 140 12.73 -25.42 -2.64
N GLN A 141 12.02 -25.30 -1.52
CA GLN A 141 10.66 -25.82 -1.32
C GLN A 141 9.59 -24.81 -1.73
N LEU A 142 9.93 -23.52 -1.87
CA LEU A 142 9.02 -22.46 -2.26
C LEU A 142 8.92 -22.41 -3.80
N THR A 143 8.01 -23.20 -4.36
CA THR A 143 7.82 -23.31 -5.81
C THR A 143 6.98 -22.17 -6.40
N ALA A 144 6.22 -21.46 -5.58
CA ALA A 144 5.48 -20.27 -5.99
C ALA A 144 6.35 -19.02 -5.89
N SER A 145 6.35 -18.19 -6.93
CA SER A 145 7.21 -17.01 -7.03
C SER A 145 6.95 -15.96 -5.93
N LYS A 146 5.69 -15.77 -5.52
CA LYS A 146 5.32 -14.80 -4.48
C LYS A 146 5.89 -15.16 -3.10
N PRO A 147 5.62 -16.36 -2.52
CA PRO A 147 6.30 -16.80 -1.30
C PRO A 147 7.83 -16.76 -1.41
N PHE A 148 8.40 -17.26 -2.51
CA PHE A 148 9.84 -17.23 -2.72
C PHE A 148 10.41 -15.81 -2.65
N ALA A 149 9.78 -14.85 -3.35
CA ALA A 149 10.21 -13.46 -3.36
C ALA A 149 10.17 -12.83 -1.96
N ILE A 150 9.12 -13.11 -1.16
CA ILE A 150 9.03 -12.61 0.23
C ILE A 150 10.17 -13.18 1.09
N ALA A 151 10.46 -14.48 0.96
CA ALA A 151 11.59 -15.09 1.66
C ALA A 151 12.93 -14.44 1.24
N ALA A 152 13.14 -14.23 -0.06
CA ALA A 152 14.33 -13.56 -0.57
C ALA A 152 14.47 -12.11 -0.06
N TYR A 153 13.39 -11.33 -0.05
CA TYR A 153 13.40 -9.97 0.53
C TYR A 153 13.65 -9.99 2.05
N THR A 154 13.18 -11.02 2.76
CA THR A 154 13.46 -11.18 4.19
C THR A 154 14.94 -11.46 4.44
N LEU A 155 15.55 -12.33 3.62
CA LEU A 155 16.99 -12.57 3.66
C LEU A 155 17.80 -11.31 3.38
N LEU A 156 17.42 -10.52 2.37
CA LEU A 156 18.06 -9.24 2.04
C LEU A 156 17.91 -8.18 3.13
N LEU A 157 16.77 -8.17 3.83
CA LEU A 157 16.52 -7.27 4.95
C LEU A 157 17.39 -7.65 6.16
N ALA A 158 17.58 -8.95 6.39
CA ALA A 158 18.42 -9.44 7.48
C ALA A 158 19.92 -9.23 7.20
N ASP A 159 20.36 -9.55 5.98
CA ASP A 159 21.74 -9.46 5.53
C ASP A 159 21.80 -9.05 4.05
N PRO A 160 22.30 -7.83 3.73
CA PRO A 160 22.55 -7.41 2.35
C PRO A 160 23.48 -8.36 1.57
N GLY A 161 24.36 -9.11 2.26
CA GLY A 161 25.21 -10.14 1.68
C GLY A 161 24.45 -11.30 1.03
N ALA A 162 23.17 -11.49 1.37
CA ALA A 162 22.30 -12.48 0.74
C ALA A 162 22.07 -12.24 -0.76
N ALA A 163 22.38 -11.04 -1.27
CA ALA A 163 22.18 -10.71 -2.68
C ALA A 163 22.95 -11.65 -3.63
N MET A 164 24.22 -11.91 -3.34
CA MET A 164 25.08 -12.74 -4.19
C MET A 164 24.58 -14.19 -4.36
N PRO A 165 24.27 -14.95 -3.29
CA PRO A 165 23.69 -16.28 -3.47
C PRO A 165 22.31 -16.25 -4.13
N LEU A 166 21.45 -15.26 -3.83
CA LEU A 166 20.12 -15.15 -4.45
C LEU A 166 20.19 -14.95 -5.97
N LEU A 167 21.21 -14.24 -6.48
CA LEU A 167 21.45 -14.10 -7.92
C LEU A 167 21.68 -15.42 -8.64
N GLY A 168 22.25 -16.42 -7.96
CA GLY A 168 22.40 -17.77 -8.51
C GLY A 168 21.13 -18.60 -8.37
N ILE A 169 20.41 -18.46 -7.25
CA ILE A 169 19.24 -19.29 -6.93
C ILE A 169 18.04 -18.94 -7.80
N VAL A 170 17.74 -17.65 -8.01
CA VAL A 170 16.55 -17.21 -8.77
C VAL A 170 16.51 -17.85 -10.17
N PRO A 171 17.52 -17.71 -11.04
CA PRO A 171 17.48 -18.31 -12.37
C PRO A 171 17.55 -19.84 -12.36
N ALA A 172 18.19 -20.44 -11.36
CA ALA A 172 18.26 -21.90 -11.24
C ALA A 172 16.90 -22.53 -10.87
N GLN A 173 16.15 -21.88 -9.97
CA GLN A 173 14.85 -22.37 -9.51
C GLN A 173 13.69 -21.91 -10.40
N PHE A 174 13.81 -20.73 -11.02
CA PHE A 174 12.81 -20.14 -11.91
C PHE A 174 13.45 -19.77 -13.27
N PRO A 175 13.63 -20.72 -14.20
CA PRO A 175 14.25 -20.43 -15.49
C PRO A 175 13.56 -19.33 -16.31
N ALA A 176 12.24 -19.18 -16.14
CA ALA A 176 11.42 -18.13 -16.77
C ALA A 176 11.18 -16.91 -15.85
N TRP A 177 12.09 -16.61 -14.92
CA TRP A 177 11.92 -15.52 -13.95
C TRP A 177 11.66 -14.15 -14.59
N ALA A 178 12.17 -13.90 -15.80
CA ALA A 178 11.98 -12.64 -16.52
C ALA A 178 10.52 -12.38 -16.95
N ASP A 179 9.71 -13.44 -17.04
CA ASP A 179 8.28 -13.34 -17.33
C ASP A 179 7.46 -13.08 -16.06
N ASP A 180 8.02 -13.38 -14.88
CA ASP A 180 7.39 -13.10 -13.58
C ASP A 180 7.76 -11.69 -13.10
N PRO A 181 6.80 -10.77 -12.95
CA PRO A 181 7.07 -9.39 -12.56
C PRO A 181 7.64 -9.24 -11.13
N ARG A 182 7.36 -10.20 -10.22
CA ARG A 182 7.87 -10.18 -8.85
C ARG A 182 9.32 -10.57 -8.81
N LEU A 183 9.68 -11.62 -9.56
CA LEU A 183 11.06 -12.06 -9.68
C LEU A 183 11.89 -11.06 -10.49
N THR A 184 11.30 -10.42 -11.50
CA THR A 184 11.94 -9.30 -12.21
C THR A 184 12.28 -8.15 -11.27
N ALA A 185 11.33 -7.72 -10.43
CA ALA A 185 11.59 -6.68 -9.42
C ALA A 185 12.64 -7.12 -8.38
N LEU A 186 12.63 -8.39 -7.97
CA LEU A 186 13.65 -8.94 -7.09
C LEU A 186 15.03 -8.89 -7.75
N MET A 187 15.17 -9.30 -9.01
CA MET A 187 16.43 -9.23 -9.74
C MET A 187 16.92 -7.79 -9.91
N GLN A 188 16.03 -6.82 -10.12
CA GLN A 188 16.38 -5.39 -10.12
C GLN A 188 16.89 -4.92 -8.75
N ARG A 189 16.36 -5.46 -7.64
CA ARG A 189 16.86 -5.17 -6.30
C ARG A 189 18.21 -5.82 -6.04
N LEU A 190 18.42 -7.04 -6.54
CA LEU A 190 19.68 -7.79 -6.41
C LEU A 190 20.80 -7.20 -7.28
N GLN A 191 20.44 -6.57 -8.41
CA GLN A 191 21.33 -5.92 -9.35
C GLN A 191 20.85 -4.49 -9.62
N PRO A 192 21.00 -3.58 -8.64
CA PRO A 192 20.51 -2.22 -8.80
C PRO A 192 21.19 -1.54 -9.99
N SER A 193 20.40 -0.79 -10.75
CA SER A 193 20.92 -0.05 -11.91
C SER A 193 21.97 0.96 -11.46
N ALA A 194 23.09 1.02 -12.17
CA ALA A 194 24.09 2.08 -12.01
C ALA A 194 23.68 3.39 -12.70
N ALA A 195 22.54 3.41 -13.41
CA ALA A 195 22.06 4.60 -14.10
C ALA A 195 21.63 5.68 -13.10
N ALA A 196 22.15 6.89 -13.30
CA ALA A 196 21.73 8.06 -12.54
C ALA A 196 20.23 8.31 -12.73
N GLN A 197 19.57 8.78 -11.67
CA GLN A 197 18.19 9.21 -11.75
C GLN A 197 18.07 10.38 -12.74
N PRO A 198 17.11 10.34 -13.68
CA PRO A 198 16.88 11.44 -14.60
C PRO A 198 16.43 12.72 -13.87
N PRO A 199 16.54 13.91 -14.48
CA PRO A 199 16.14 15.16 -13.85
C PRO A 199 14.67 15.15 -13.41
N LEU A 200 14.41 15.42 -12.13
CA LEU A 200 13.06 15.53 -11.57
C LEU A 200 12.26 16.67 -12.22
N ALA A 201 12.93 17.74 -12.62
CA ALA A 201 12.32 18.85 -13.35
C ALA A 201 11.54 18.36 -14.59
N ASP A 202 12.10 17.40 -15.35
CA ASP A 202 11.44 16.83 -16.53
C ASP A 202 10.13 16.13 -16.16
N LEU A 203 10.13 15.33 -15.08
CA LEU A 203 8.95 14.60 -14.62
C LEU A 203 7.88 15.56 -14.09
N LEU A 204 8.27 16.56 -13.30
CA LEU A 204 7.35 17.55 -12.73
C LEU A 204 6.75 18.48 -13.80
N ALA A 205 7.52 18.81 -14.83
CA ALA A 205 7.09 19.69 -15.91
C ALA A 205 6.29 18.97 -17.01
N ALA A 206 6.51 17.67 -17.22
CA ALA A 206 5.91 16.93 -18.33
C ALA A 206 4.39 16.71 -18.15
N PRO A 207 3.53 17.14 -19.09
CA PRO A 207 2.16 16.69 -19.11
C PRO A 207 2.14 15.18 -19.40
N LEU A 208 1.46 14.38 -18.57
CA LEU A 208 1.23 12.96 -18.85
C LEU A 208 0.30 12.84 -20.07
N ARG A 209 -0.86 13.49 -19.95
CA ARG A 209 -1.75 13.89 -21.03
C ARG A 209 -2.20 15.34 -20.80
N PRO A 210 -2.39 16.16 -21.85
CA PRO A 210 -2.84 17.54 -21.70
C PRO A 210 -4.22 17.63 -21.04
N GLY A 211 -4.43 18.66 -20.22
CA GLY A 211 -5.76 18.99 -19.69
C GLY A 211 -6.24 18.13 -18.51
N LEU A 212 -5.39 17.27 -17.95
CA LEU A 212 -5.71 16.46 -16.78
C LEU A 212 -4.81 16.83 -15.59
N PRO A 213 -5.39 16.96 -14.38
CA PRO A 213 -4.62 17.20 -13.17
C PRO A 213 -3.81 15.95 -12.78
N ALA A 214 -2.81 16.14 -11.93
CA ALA A 214 -2.03 15.05 -11.36
C ALA A 214 -1.70 15.30 -9.89
N LEU A 215 -1.71 14.23 -9.10
CA LEU A 215 -1.02 14.18 -7.82
C LEU A 215 0.42 13.75 -8.04
N VAL A 216 1.35 14.39 -7.33
CA VAL A 216 2.75 13.97 -7.31
C VAL A 216 3.15 13.64 -5.89
N SER A 217 3.39 12.37 -5.61
CA SER A 217 3.86 11.86 -4.33
C SER A 217 5.37 11.69 -4.37
N LEU A 218 6.06 12.57 -3.67
CA LEU A 218 7.51 12.59 -3.48
C LEU A 218 7.86 11.75 -2.25
N GLN A 219 8.62 10.68 -2.45
CA GLN A 219 8.89 9.68 -1.41
C GLN A 219 10.40 9.42 -1.26
N ARG A 220 10.83 8.90 -0.12
CA ARG A 220 12.19 8.36 0.03
C ARG A 220 12.25 6.89 -0.42
N PRO A 221 13.44 6.40 -0.83
CA PRO A 221 13.69 4.98 -1.04
C PRO A 221 13.20 4.13 0.15
N GLY A 222 12.50 3.04 -0.16
CA GLY A 222 11.98 2.12 0.86
C GLY A 222 10.78 2.63 1.67
N ARG A 223 10.31 3.87 1.45
CA ARG A 223 9.11 4.47 2.08
C ARG A 223 9.16 4.57 3.61
N GLN A 224 10.32 4.39 4.23
CA GLN A 224 10.48 4.39 5.69
C GLN A 224 10.43 5.79 6.33
N GLN A 225 10.14 6.83 5.55
CA GLN A 225 10.11 8.24 5.95
C GLN A 225 8.84 8.89 5.40
N MET A 226 8.35 9.93 6.07
CA MET A 226 7.24 10.73 5.53
C MET A 226 7.66 11.41 4.22
N GLY A 227 6.85 11.23 3.18
CA GLY A 227 6.98 11.95 1.92
C GLY A 227 6.14 13.23 1.88
N GLN A 228 6.08 13.85 0.71
CA GLN A 228 5.19 14.99 0.43
C GLN A 228 4.31 14.68 -0.79
N VAL A 229 3.05 15.08 -0.75
CA VAL A 229 2.17 15.08 -1.91
C VAL A 229 1.89 16.50 -2.37
N LEU A 230 1.91 16.68 -3.68
CA LEU A 230 1.63 17.92 -4.39
C LEU A 230 0.45 17.74 -5.32
N VAL A 231 -0.23 18.85 -5.64
CA VAL A 231 -1.29 18.88 -6.65
C VAL A 231 -0.83 19.72 -7.83
N ARG A 232 -0.80 19.12 -9.02
CA ARG A 232 -0.61 19.81 -10.29
C ARG A 232 -1.95 19.93 -11.00
N GLY A 233 -2.37 21.15 -11.31
CA GLY A 233 -3.59 21.41 -12.06
C GLY A 233 -3.50 20.96 -13.52
N ALA A 234 -4.66 20.92 -14.18
CA ALA A 234 -4.74 20.60 -15.61
C ALA A 234 -4.01 21.60 -16.51
N ASP A 235 -3.74 22.81 -16.02
CA ASP A 235 -2.93 23.84 -16.67
C ASP A 235 -1.41 23.63 -16.49
N GLY A 236 -1.02 22.58 -15.76
CA GLY A 236 0.37 22.22 -15.50
C GLY A 236 1.04 23.01 -14.37
N ARG A 237 0.34 23.94 -13.71
CA ARG A 237 0.87 24.67 -12.54
C ARG A 237 0.60 23.89 -11.26
N PHE A 238 1.49 24.01 -10.29
CA PHE A 238 1.25 23.45 -8.96
C PHE A 238 0.32 24.35 -8.15
N VAL A 239 -0.61 23.74 -7.43
CA VAL A 239 -1.49 24.44 -6.50
C VAL A 239 -0.65 25.09 -5.42
N ARG A 240 -0.97 26.35 -5.09
CA ARG A 240 -0.28 27.14 -4.08
C ARG A 240 -1.21 27.46 -2.92
N GLY A 241 -0.65 27.52 -1.72
CA GLY A 241 -1.31 28.00 -0.52
C GLY A 241 -1.49 29.52 -0.53
N ALA A 242 -2.15 30.04 0.51
CA ALA A 242 -2.39 31.47 0.66
C ALA A 242 -1.10 32.30 0.84
N ASP A 243 -0.02 31.66 1.29
CA ASP A 243 1.33 32.24 1.43
C ASP A 243 2.12 32.24 0.11
N GLY A 244 1.53 31.75 -0.99
CA GLY A 244 2.16 31.64 -2.30
C GLY A 244 3.13 30.47 -2.45
N GLN A 245 3.36 29.69 -1.39
CA GLN A 245 4.15 28.46 -1.47
C GLN A 245 3.33 27.35 -2.11
N VAL A 246 3.99 26.36 -2.70
CA VAL A 246 3.34 25.15 -3.22
C VAL A 246 2.64 24.44 -2.07
N LEU A 247 1.39 24.04 -2.30
CA LEU A 247 0.66 23.20 -1.36
C LEU A 247 1.33 21.82 -1.33
N ALA A 248 2.12 21.59 -0.29
CA ALA A 248 2.78 20.31 0.00
C ALA A 248 2.28 19.76 1.33
N GLN A 249 1.83 18.50 1.32
CA GLN A 249 1.30 17.85 2.52
C GLN A 249 2.04 16.55 2.81
N PRO A 250 2.34 16.25 4.10
CA PRO A 250 2.94 14.97 4.47
C PRO A 250 2.06 13.79 4.03
N GLN A 251 2.67 12.80 3.38
CA GLN A 251 1.99 11.59 2.92
C GLN A 251 2.90 10.37 3.08
N LEU A 252 2.38 9.30 3.66
CA LEU A 252 3.09 8.03 3.82
C LEU A 252 2.66 7.05 2.72
N ALA A 253 3.63 6.40 2.07
CA ALA A 253 3.39 5.36 1.06
C ALA A 253 3.97 3.99 1.48
N LEU A 254 4.09 3.80 2.80
CA LEU A 254 4.62 2.61 3.45
C LEU A 254 3.50 1.62 3.73
N ALA A 255 3.69 0.37 3.31
CA ALA A 255 2.87 -0.71 3.80
C ALA A 255 3.39 -1.20 5.15
N ARG A 256 2.50 -1.73 5.99
CA ARG A 256 2.86 -2.31 7.28
C ARG A 256 3.90 -3.41 7.15
N SER A 257 3.85 -4.17 6.04
CA SER A 257 4.82 -5.21 5.75
C SER A 257 6.20 -4.67 5.38
N GLY A 258 6.32 -3.43 4.88
CA GLY A 258 7.56 -2.91 4.31
C GLY A 258 8.03 -3.59 3.02
N LEU A 259 7.31 -4.60 2.52
CA LEU A 259 7.63 -5.33 1.30
C LEU A 259 7.51 -4.42 0.06
N PRO A 260 8.20 -4.73 -1.05
CA PRO A 260 8.13 -3.91 -2.26
C PRO A 260 6.77 -4.03 -2.97
N GLY A 261 6.48 -3.05 -3.82
CA GLY A 261 5.14 -2.85 -4.39
C GLY A 261 4.62 -3.96 -5.31
N THR A 262 5.46 -4.86 -5.80
CA THR A 262 5.04 -6.05 -6.57
C THR A 262 4.47 -7.16 -5.69
N ILE A 263 4.63 -7.07 -4.37
CA ILE A 263 4.07 -8.01 -3.40
C ILE A 263 2.73 -7.48 -2.88
N THR A 264 1.75 -8.37 -2.73
CA THR A 264 0.45 -8.05 -2.13
C THR A 264 0.65 -7.41 -0.75
N ASN A 265 0.00 -6.27 -0.53
CA ASN A 265 0.16 -5.44 0.68
C ASN A 265 1.62 -4.99 0.95
N GLY A 266 2.41 -4.84 -0.11
CA GLY A 266 3.68 -4.13 -0.11
C GLY A 266 3.50 -2.62 -0.36
N ASN A 267 4.58 -1.87 -0.17
CA ASN A 267 4.70 -0.42 -0.34
C ASN A 267 4.09 0.07 -1.66
N THR A 268 3.63 1.32 -1.70
CA THR A 268 3.18 1.91 -2.95
C THR A 268 4.37 2.00 -3.93
N PRO A 269 4.29 1.35 -5.10
CA PRO A 269 5.38 1.36 -6.07
C PRO A 269 5.55 2.75 -6.68
N GLN A 270 6.78 3.10 -7.06
CA GLN A 270 7.01 4.29 -7.87
C GLN A 270 6.51 4.08 -9.32
N GLY A 271 6.06 5.17 -9.95
CA GLY A 271 5.56 5.18 -11.32
C GLY A 271 4.28 5.99 -11.49
N VAL A 272 3.68 5.86 -12.68
CA VAL A 272 2.41 6.52 -13.05
C VAL A 272 1.22 5.59 -12.82
N PHE A 273 0.16 6.17 -12.26
CA PHE A 273 -1.15 5.59 -11.97
C PHE A 273 -2.22 6.49 -12.60
N THR A 274 -3.42 5.93 -12.83
CA THR A 274 -4.59 6.73 -13.18
C THR A 274 -5.46 6.99 -11.94
N LEU A 275 -6.05 8.18 -11.84
CA LEU A 275 -7.08 8.51 -10.85
C LEU A 275 -8.44 8.44 -11.54
N VAL A 276 -9.36 7.63 -10.99
CA VAL A 276 -10.65 7.31 -11.63
C VAL A 276 -11.87 7.76 -10.79
N GLY A 277 -11.64 8.59 -9.77
CA GLY A 277 -12.71 9.16 -8.96
C GLY A 277 -12.41 9.19 -7.47
N ALA A 278 -13.47 9.35 -6.67
CA ALA A 278 -13.41 9.34 -5.22
C ALA A 278 -14.52 8.48 -4.61
N GLY A 279 -14.33 8.04 -3.37
CA GLY A 279 -15.36 7.27 -2.66
C GLY A 279 -15.15 7.19 -1.15
N THR A 280 -16.10 6.58 -0.44
CA THR A 280 -15.93 6.19 0.97
C THR A 280 -15.55 4.71 1.05
N ALA A 281 -14.60 4.36 1.92
CA ALA A 281 -14.18 2.98 2.14
C ALA A 281 -15.07 2.28 3.18
N THR A 282 -15.21 0.96 3.06
CA THR A 282 -15.80 0.11 4.10
C THR A 282 -14.77 -0.35 5.13
N ASN A 283 -13.48 -0.18 4.83
CA ASN A 283 -12.38 -0.55 5.72
C ASN A 283 -12.34 0.40 6.94
N PRO A 284 -12.47 -0.14 8.18
CA PRO A 284 -12.53 0.68 9.38
C PRO A 284 -11.22 1.40 9.72
N ASN A 285 -10.08 1.02 9.12
CA ASN A 285 -8.78 1.68 9.29
C ASN A 285 -8.58 2.89 8.35
N ILE A 286 -9.45 3.03 7.33
CA ILE A 286 -9.49 4.18 6.42
C ILE A 286 -10.44 5.25 6.95
N GLY A 287 -11.61 4.83 7.45
CA GLY A 287 -12.60 5.72 8.03
C GLY A 287 -13.52 6.39 7.01
N PRO A 288 -14.30 7.41 7.46
CA PRO A 288 -15.38 8.00 6.69
C PRO A 288 -14.91 9.06 5.68
N THR A 289 -13.69 9.58 5.83
CA THR A 289 -13.14 10.60 4.92
C THR A 289 -12.98 10.02 3.51
N PRO A 290 -13.43 10.72 2.45
CA PRO A 290 -13.31 10.19 1.10
C PRO A 290 -11.87 9.91 0.67
N TYR A 291 -11.67 8.76 0.07
CA TYR A 291 -10.43 8.41 -0.64
C TYR A 291 -10.48 8.93 -2.08
N LEU A 292 -9.29 9.15 -2.67
CA LEU A 292 -9.14 9.23 -4.13
C LEU A 292 -8.75 7.84 -4.66
N HIS A 293 -9.44 7.42 -5.71
CA HIS A 293 -9.31 6.09 -6.27
C HIS A 293 -8.22 6.10 -7.33
N SER A 294 -7.07 5.51 -7.02
CA SER A 294 -6.03 5.28 -8.02
C SER A 294 -6.08 3.84 -8.52
N LYS A 295 -5.66 3.62 -9.76
CA LYS A 295 -5.46 2.30 -10.35
C LYS A 295 -4.08 2.22 -10.99
N LEU A 296 -3.47 1.05 -10.84
CA LEU A 296 -2.24 0.68 -11.53
C LEU A 296 -2.49 0.47 -13.04
N PRO A 297 -1.44 0.50 -13.88
CA PRO A 297 -1.54 -0.09 -15.21
C PRO A 297 -1.97 -1.56 -15.10
N ILE A 298 -2.66 -2.09 -16.11
CA ILE A 298 -3.25 -3.45 -16.15
C ILE A 298 -4.44 -3.65 -15.22
N GLU A 299 -4.45 -3.08 -14.01
CA GLU A 299 -5.67 -2.97 -13.19
C GLU A 299 -6.71 -2.09 -13.89
N ALA A 300 -6.30 -0.91 -14.36
CA ALA A 300 -7.08 -0.11 -15.28
C ALA A 300 -6.93 -0.63 -16.71
N THR A 301 -8.02 -0.64 -17.47
CA THR A 301 -7.93 -0.78 -18.93
C THR A 301 -7.16 0.41 -19.53
N PRO A 302 -6.55 0.27 -20.72
CA PRO A 302 -5.91 1.40 -21.39
C PRO A 302 -6.81 2.62 -21.57
N ALA A 303 -8.11 2.41 -21.81
CA ALA A 303 -9.09 3.50 -21.91
C ALA A 303 -9.33 4.23 -20.59
N GLU A 304 -9.49 3.50 -19.48
CA GLU A 304 -9.57 4.09 -18.14
C GLU A 304 -8.28 4.81 -17.74
N PHE A 305 -7.12 4.30 -18.17
CA PHE A 305 -5.84 4.91 -17.85
C PHE A 305 -5.59 6.19 -18.66
N ASP A 306 -5.96 6.19 -19.94
CA ASP A 306 -5.79 7.36 -20.83
C ASP A 306 -6.90 8.41 -20.64
N HIS A 307 -8.00 8.05 -19.97
CA HIS A 307 -9.23 8.84 -19.87
C HIS A 307 -9.82 9.19 -21.24
N ALA A 308 -9.67 8.27 -22.19
CA ALA A 308 -10.06 8.42 -23.58
C ALA A 308 -10.49 7.07 -24.16
N ASP A 309 -11.35 7.12 -25.18
CA ASP A 309 -11.75 5.92 -25.90
C ASP A 309 -10.58 5.42 -26.75
N THR A 310 -10.00 4.30 -26.34
CA THR A 310 -8.92 3.62 -27.07
C THR A 310 -9.13 2.12 -27.08
N ALA A 311 -8.80 1.50 -28.22
CA ALA A 311 -8.82 0.05 -28.38
C ALA A 311 -7.43 -0.58 -28.18
N ALA A 312 -6.46 0.19 -27.68
CA ALA A 312 -5.10 -0.31 -27.44
C ALA A 312 -5.09 -1.41 -26.36
N ALA A 313 -4.15 -2.35 -26.50
CA ALA A 313 -3.81 -3.30 -25.44
C ALA A 313 -2.62 -2.79 -24.63
N TRP A 314 -2.49 -3.23 -23.38
CA TRP A 314 -1.33 -2.91 -22.56
C TRP A 314 -0.04 -3.46 -23.17
N SER A 315 0.97 -2.59 -23.21
CA SER A 315 2.36 -2.93 -23.48
C SER A 315 3.25 -2.00 -22.65
N GLU A 316 4.50 -2.40 -22.40
CA GLU A 316 5.43 -1.52 -21.70
C GLU A 316 5.68 -0.22 -22.48
N ALA A 317 5.71 -0.29 -23.82
CA ALA A 317 5.82 0.90 -24.67
C ALA A 317 4.64 1.87 -24.49
N LEU A 318 3.41 1.35 -24.31
CA LEU A 318 2.26 2.18 -23.99
C LEU A 318 2.41 2.82 -22.62
N TYR A 319 2.87 2.08 -21.61
CA TYR A 319 3.15 2.63 -20.28
C TYR A 319 4.23 3.72 -20.32
N ASP A 320 5.33 3.48 -21.05
CA ASP A 320 6.43 4.43 -21.23
C ASP A 320 5.98 5.71 -21.94
N SER A 321 4.89 5.67 -22.71
CA SER A 321 4.31 6.86 -23.36
C SER A 321 3.77 7.89 -22.38
N TYR A 322 3.51 7.50 -21.13
CA TYR A 322 3.11 8.42 -20.06
C TYR A 322 4.33 9.06 -19.38
N LEU A 323 5.54 8.55 -19.59
CA LEU A 323 6.76 9.12 -19.03
C LEU A 323 7.43 10.09 -20.01
N PRO A 324 8.06 11.18 -19.50
CA PRO A 324 8.93 12.00 -20.34
C PRO A 324 10.10 11.17 -20.90
N PRO A 325 10.62 11.51 -22.08
CA PRO A 325 11.65 10.72 -22.75
C PRO A 325 12.87 10.37 -21.87
N SER A 326 13.32 11.31 -21.02
CA SER A 326 14.45 11.10 -20.11
C SER A 326 14.21 10.03 -19.04
N TRP A 327 12.95 9.68 -18.75
CA TRP A 327 12.58 8.73 -17.71
C TRP A 327 12.24 7.32 -18.23
N ARG A 328 12.03 7.15 -19.54
CA ARG A 328 11.55 5.87 -20.12
C ARG A 328 12.51 4.70 -19.95
N SER A 329 13.81 4.97 -19.88
CA SER A 329 14.85 3.93 -19.70
C SER A 329 15.26 3.72 -18.24
N TRP A 330 14.78 4.55 -17.31
CA TRP A 330 15.17 4.45 -15.90
C TRP A 330 14.29 3.40 -15.20
N ALA A 331 14.76 2.15 -15.18
CA ALA A 331 14.01 1.00 -14.67
C ALA A 331 13.27 1.21 -13.33
N PRO A 332 13.84 1.90 -12.31
CA PRO A 332 13.13 2.08 -11.04
C PRO A 332 11.75 2.74 -11.17
N ILE A 333 11.51 3.71 -12.07
CA ILE A 333 10.18 4.35 -12.20
C ILE A 333 9.08 3.38 -12.68
N LYS A 334 9.45 2.19 -13.15
CA LYS A 334 8.51 1.18 -13.69
C LYS A 334 8.00 0.20 -12.65
N GLU A 335 8.22 0.42 -11.35
CA GLU A 335 7.68 -0.45 -10.30
C GLU A 335 6.14 -0.58 -10.39
N ALA A 336 5.42 0.50 -10.74
CA ALA A 336 3.96 0.46 -10.90
C ALA A 336 3.55 -0.42 -12.09
N TRP A 337 4.31 -0.42 -13.19
CA TRP A 337 4.10 -1.36 -14.29
C TRP A 337 4.28 -2.81 -13.85
N LEU A 338 5.35 -3.11 -13.11
CA LEU A 338 5.59 -4.45 -12.58
C LEU A 338 4.53 -4.85 -11.56
N ALA A 339 4.08 -3.94 -10.70
CA ALA A 339 3.04 -4.20 -9.71
C ALA A 339 1.69 -4.51 -10.38
N GLY A 340 1.32 -3.74 -11.41
CA GLY A 340 0.14 -4.01 -12.23
C GLY A 340 0.21 -5.39 -12.90
N ARG A 341 1.34 -5.72 -13.54
CA ARG A 341 1.58 -7.07 -14.10
C ARG A 341 1.51 -8.17 -13.04
N ALA A 342 1.92 -7.85 -11.82
CA ALA A 342 1.86 -8.77 -10.70
C ALA A 342 0.41 -8.99 -10.21
N GLY A 343 -0.56 -8.20 -10.68
CA GLY A 343 -1.95 -8.26 -10.20
C GLY A 343 -2.12 -7.57 -8.85
N ARG A 344 -1.38 -6.48 -8.60
CA ARG A 344 -1.71 -5.55 -7.51
C ARG A 344 -2.85 -4.65 -7.96
N ASP A 345 -3.71 -4.32 -7.02
CA ASP A 345 -4.91 -3.54 -7.21
C ASP A 345 -5.27 -2.75 -5.93
N GLU A 346 -6.26 -1.86 -6.06
CA GLU A 346 -6.89 -1.13 -4.95
C GLU A 346 -5.91 -0.29 -4.11
N LEU A 347 -4.94 0.37 -4.76
CA LEU A 347 -4.08 1.35 -4.08
C LEU A 347 -4.84 2.68 -3.96
N LEU A 348 -5.37 2.94 -2.78
CA LEU A 348 -6.13 4.15 -2.50
C LEU A 348 -5.25 5.27 -1.94
N ILE A 349 -5.67 6.52 -2.13
CA ILE A 349 -5.13 7.68 -1.42
C ILE A 349 -6.16 8.08 -0.38
N HIS A 350 -5.86 7.94 0.91
CA HIS A 350 -6.88 8.04 1.95
C HIS A 350 -6.36 8.58 3.29
N GLY A 351 -7.30 8.86 4.20
CA GLY A 351 -7.06 9.31 5.57
C GLY A 351 -6.69 8.14 6.50
N THR A 352 -6.80 8.31 7.81
CA THR A 352 -6.60 7.17 8.71
C THR A 352 -7.36 7.33 10.02
N THR A 353 -7.87 6.20 10.46
CA THR A 353 -8.49 5.99 11.77
C THR A 353 -7.66 5.03 12.63
N LEU A 354 -6.37 4.87 12.33
CA LEU A 354 -5.44 4.17 13.21
C LEU A 354 -4.81 5.15 14.19
N ASN A 355 -4.61 4.70 15.42
CA ASN A 355 -3.88 5.46 16.42
C ASN A 355 -2.37 5.48 16.07
N PRO A 356 -1.78 6.66 15.75
CA PRO A 356 -0.36 6.75 15.40
C PRO A 356 0.58 6.38 16.55
N ALA A 357 0.09 6.40 17.81
CA ALA A 357 0.89 6.02 18.97
C ALA A 357 1.39 4.56 18.93
N TYR A 358 0.75 3.68 18.15
CA TYR A 358 1.23 2.31 17.94
C TYR A 358 2.59 2.26 17.25
N TYR A 359 2.95 3.31 16.51
CA TYR A 359 4.17 3.44 15.75
C TYR A 359 5.10 4.53 16.31
N ALA A 360 4.89 4.95 17.56
CA ALA A 360 5.75 5.93 18.21
C ALA A 360 7.22 5.45 18.22
N GLY A 361 8.13 6.35 17.85
CA GLY A 361 9.57 6.05 17.73
C GLY A 361 10.01 5.52 16.37
N SER A 362 9.08 5.25 15.44
CA SER A 362 9.45 4.93 14.05
C SER A 362 9.89 6.20 13.29
N PRO A 363 10.72 6.07 12.24
CA PRO A 363 11.16 7.23 11.45
C PRO A 363 10.03 7.89 10.64
N TYR A 364 8.94 7.16 10.40
CA TYR A 364 7.76 7.66 9.70
C TYR A 364 6.68 8.22 10.64
N PHE A 365 6.90 8.25 11.97
CA PHE A 365 5.94 8.85 12.89
C PHE A 365 5.70 10.34 12.54
N PRO A 366 4.44 10.83 12.53
CA PRO A 366 3.22 10.21 13.03
C PRO A 366 2.39 9.42 11.99
N GLY A 367 2.99 8.95 10.91
CA GLY A 367 2.31 8.13 9.91
C GLY A 367 1.92 6.73 10.41
N THR A 368 0.84 6.20 9.87
CA THR A 368 0.25 4.89 10.22
C THR A 368 0.26 3.97 9.00
N PRO A 369 1.24 3.08 8.82
CA PRO A 369 1.34 2.23 7.63
C PRO A 369 0.17 1.25 7.53
N GLN A 370 -0.33 1.02 6.31
CA GLN A 370 -1.45 0.11 6.02
C GLN A 370 -1.12 -0.86 4.88
N GLN A 371 -2.05 -1.20 3.99
CA GLN A 371 -1.89 -2.29 3.01
C GLN A 371 -1.34 -1.81 1.64
N GLY A 372 -0.41 -0.83 1.66
CA GLY A 372 0.24 -0.33 0.45
C GLY A 372 -0.42 0.88 -0.22
N CYS A 373 -1.36 1.51 0.48
CA CYS A 373 -2.02 2.75 0.08
C CYS A 373 -1.15 4.00 0.39
N LEU A 374 -1.58 5.16 -0.12
CA LEU A 374 -1.01 6.46 0.23
C LEU A 374 -1.86 7.12 1.32
N ILE A 375 -1.24 7.46 2.44
CA ILE A 375 -1.93 7.77 3.68
C ILE A 375 -1.60 9.18 4.13
N SER A 376 -2.65 9.96 4.42
CA SER A 376 -2.55 11.29 5.00
C SER A 376 -3.09 11.29 6.42
N ASN A 377 -2.41 11.96 7.34
CA ASN A 377 -2.81 11.98 8.75
C ASN A 377 -4.08 12.83 8.96
N GLU A 378 -4.85 12.41 9.97
CA GLU A 378 -6.11 13.04 10.37
C GLU A 378 -6.11 13.32 11.86
N ASP A 379 -6.65 14.48 12.22
CA ASP A 379 -6.75 14.95 13.60
C ASP A 379 -8.21 14.78 14.04
N TRP A 380 -8.42 13.97 15.07
CA TRP A 380 -9.74 13.59 15.57
C TRP A 380 -9.96 14.11 17.00
N ASP A 381 -11.19 14.47 17.32
CA ASP A 381 -11.61 14.88 18.65
C ASP A 381 -11.61 13.66 19.58
N PRO A 382 -10.74 13.61 20.61
CA PRO A 382 -10.65 12.46 21.50
C PRO A 382 -11.88 12.27 22.39
N ALA A 383 -12.74 13.28 22.54
CA ALA A 383 -13.97 13.16 23.33
C ALA A 383 -15.12 12.54 22.51
N THR A 384 -15.23 12.87 21.23
CA THR A 384 -16.41 12.51 20.42
C THR A 384 -16.10 11.64 19.20
N GLY A 385 -14.82 11.49 18.82
CA GLY A 385 -14.41 10.87 17.56
C GLY A 385 -14.78 11.69 16.32
N ARG A 386 -15.07 13.00 16.47
CA ARG A 386 -15.37 13.89 15.33
C ARG A 386 -14.08 14.33 14.67
N LEU A 387 -14.06 14.43 13.34
CA LEU A 387 -12.90 14.91 12.61
C LEU A 387 -12.70 16.42 12.84
N LEU A 388 -11.51 16.82 13.29
CA LEU A 388 -11.13 18.22 13.51
C LEU A 388 -10.42 18.79 12.29
N ALA A 389 -9.46 18.04 11.73
CA ALA A 389 -8.74 18.39 10.52
C ALA A 389 -8.33 17.13 9.76
N SER A 390 -8.27 17.19 8.42
CA SER A 390 -7.84 16.06 7.61
C SER A 390 -6.98 16.53 6.45
N ARG A 391 -5.73 16.07 6.45
CA ARG A 391 -4.82 16.29 5.31
C ARG A 391 -5.36 15.60 4.06
N GLN A 392 -6.01 14.44 4.22
CA GLN A 392 -6.65 13.75 3.11
C GLN A 392 -7.78 14.58 2.50
N LEU A 393 -8.68 15.12 3.33
CA LEU A 393 -9.80 15.92 2.82
C LEU A 393 -9.29 17.18 2.14
N THR A 394 -8.30 17.87 2.72
CA THR A 394 -7.64 19.02 2.09
C THR A 394 -7.02 18.65 0.74
N LEU A 395 -6.31 17.52 0.65
CA LEU A 395 -5.72 17.03 -0.59
C LEU A 395 -6.79 16.77 -1.65
N ALA A 396 -7.83 16.03 -1.29
CA ALA A 396 -8.94 15.69 -2.18
C ALA A 396 -9.68 16.94 -2.68
N GLN A 397 -9.87 17.93 -1.82
CA GLN A 397 -10.49 19.21 -2.19
C GLN A 397 -9.59 20.06 -3.09
N ALA A 398 -8.28 20.11 -2.81
CA ALA A 398 -7.32 20.79 -3.66
C ALA A 398 -7.25 20.16 -5.05
N TYR A 399 -7.24 18.83 -5.13
CA TYR A 399 -7.29 18.09 -6.39
C TYR A 399 -8.61 18.35 -7.14
N ALA A 400 -9.76 18.28 -6.45
CA ALA A 400 -11.07 18.57 -7.04
C ALA A 400 -11.18 20.01 -7.56
N ALA A 401 -10.58 20.99 -6.87
CA ALA A 401 -10.55 22.38 -7.31
C ALA A 401 -9.60 22.61 -8.50
N ALA A 402 -8.52 21.84 -8.59
CA ALA A 402 -7.55 21.90 -9.69
C ALA A 402 -7.97 21.07 -10.92
N SER A 403 -9.01 20.24 -10.78
CA SER A 403 -9.58 19.43 -11.83
C SER A 403 -10.65 20.20 -12.61
N PRO A 404 -10.59 20.23 -13.96
CA PRO A 404 -11.69 20.73 -14.77
C PRO A 404 -12.84 19.71 -14.92
N ARG A 405 -12.66 18.47 -14.43
CA ARG A 405 -13.62 17.38 -14.60
C ARG A 405 -14.36 17.07 -13.31
N ASN A 406 -15.68 16.85 -13.43
CA ASN A 406 -16.54 16.51 -12.30
C ASN A 406 -16.29 15.08 -11.77
N ASP A 407 -15.83 14.17 -12.63
CA ASP A 407 -15.53 12.77 -12.29
C ASP A 407 -14.15 12.56 -11.64
N LEU A 408 -13.38 13.64 -11.47
CA LEU A 408 -12.05 13.62 -10.83
C LEU A 408 -11.01 12.78 -11.58
N ALA A 409 -11.23 12.49 -12.86
CA ALA A 409 -10.26 11.82 -13.71
C ALA A 409 -8.93 12.60 -13.79
N GLY A 410 -7.82 11.87 -13.70
CA GLY A 410 -6.47 12.41 -13.82
C GLY A 410 -5.43 11.36 -13.47
N TYR A 411 -4.31 11.77 -12.86
CA TYR A 411 -3.18 10.88 -12.63
C TYR A 411 -2.58 10.99 -11.23
N LEU A 412 -1.86 9.94 -10.84
CA LEU A 412 -0.95 9.96 -9.71
C LEU A 412 0.44 9.57 -10.21
N ILE A 413 1.46 10.33 -9.82
CA ILE A 413 2.87 10.01 -10.02
C ILE A 413 3.47 9.77 -8.64
N VAL A 414 4.04 8.60 -8.41
CA VAL A 414 4.84 8.31 -7.22
C VAL A 414 6.30 8.26 -7.64
N VAL A 415 7.17 9.03 -7.01
CA VAL A 415 8.59 9.09 -7.37
C VAL A 415 9.48 9.14 -6.15
N GLU A 416 10.57 8.40 -6.21
CA GLU A 416 11.60 8.41 -5.17
C GLU A 416 12.58 9.57 -5.33
N LEU A 417 12.99 10.14 -4.21
CA LEU A 417 14.00 11.17 -4.10
C LEU A 417 15.17 10.63 -3.29
N ALA A 418 16.39 10.71 -3.84
CA ALA A 418 17.59 10.45 -3.06
C ALA A 418 17.68 11.40 -1.84
N GLY A 419 18.28 10.92 -0.76
CA GLY A 419 18.45 11.67 0.47
C GLY A 419 17.96 10.91 1.71
N ASP A 420 18.26 11.50 2.87
CA ASP A 420 17.92 10.95 4.18
C ASP A 420 16.80 11.76 4.85
N GLY A 421 16.13 11.14 5.82
CA GLY A 421 15.04 11.77 6.56
C GLY A 421 13.78 12.04 5.72
N PRO A 422 12.77 12.73 6.30
CA PRO A 422 11.52 13.03 5.61
C PRO A 422 11.74 13.98 4.42
N VAL A 423 10.89 13.85 3.40
CA VAL A 423 10.79 14.86 2.35
C VAL A 423 10.15 16.10 2.97
N THR A 424 10.79 17.26 2.84
CA THR A 424 10.29 18.50 3.44
C THR A 424 9.48 19.32 2.44
N ALA A 425 8.59 20.19 2.94
CA ALA A 425 7.87 21.13 2.09
C ALA A 425 8.83 22.09 1.35
N ALA A 426 9.94 22.49 1.98
CA ALA A 426 10.97 23.33 1.36
C ALA A 426 11.68 22.63 0.20
N GLU A 427 11.99 21.34 0.35
CA GLU A 427 12.56 20.52 -0.72
C GLU A 427 11.56 20.37 -1.88
N ALA A 428 10.29 20.08 -1.59
CA ALA A 428 9.25 20.01 -2.61
C ALA A 428 9.08 21.35 -3.36
N GLN A 429 9.10 22.48 -2.63
CA GLN A 429 9.08 23.82 -3.20
C GLN A 429 10.26 24.06 -4.14
N ALA A 430 11.48 23.70 -3.72
CA ALA A 430 12.68 23.86 -4.52
C ALA A 430 12.62 23.03 -5.82
N LEU A 431 12.10 21.80 -5.75
CA LEU A 431 11.92 20.93 -6.92
C LEU A 431 10.93 21.53 -7.93
N VAL A 432 9.81 22.08 -7.46
CA VAL A 432 8.81 22.73 -8.32
C VAL A 432 9.39 23.99 -8.98
N LEU A 433 10.15 24.81 -8.24
CA LEU A 433 10.81 25.99 -8.80
C LEU A 433 11.86 25.60 -9.85
N ALA A 434 12.64 24.55 -9.59
CA ALA A 434 13.61 24.03 -10.56
C ALA A 434 12.94 23.50 -11.84
N ALA A 435 11.70 23.03 -11.76
CA ALA A 435 10.89 22.64 -12.91
C ALA A 435 10.29 23.84 -13.68
N GLY A 436 10.46 25.08 -13.18
CA GLY A 436 9.92 26.29 -13.79
C GLY A 436 8.40 26.42 -13.66
N ARG A 437 7.80 25.93 -12.55
CA ARG A 437 6.35 25.83 -12.35
C ARG A 437 5.80 26.61 -11.14
#